data_AF-A0A4V2EJA8-F1
#
_entry.id   AF-A0A4V2EJA8-F1
#
_cell.length_a   1.000
_cell.length_b   1.000
_cell.length_c   1.000
_cell.angle_alpha   90.00
_cell.angle_beta   90.00
_cell.angle_gamma   90.00
#
_symmetry.space_group_name_H-M   'P 1'
#
loop_
_entity.id
_entity.type
_entity.pdbx_description
1 polymer ?
#
loop_
_entity_poly.entity_id
_entity_poly.type
_entity_poly.pdbx_seq_one_letter_code
_entity_poly.pdbx_strand_id
1 'polypeptide(L)'
;MDTAASSYGIFNTLKAKLIFAFTLILLILAAIGFTAYLALKSADDGFKSYRELARDSNLASTLQSNMLMVCMNVKDFLLTGSDKDIRQYTQYFDEVDRLMSEAKKEINEPERTQMVSQLIQELEQYNATFNVIKAYRVRRDELVLNQLNIIGPQMERELTQIMQSAAQSNNTQLAYLTSDL
;
A
#
# COMPACT_ATOMS: atom_id res chain seq x y z
N MET A 1 86.85 -17.04 15.45
CA MET A 1 87.33 -15.65 15.34
C MET A 1 88.12 -15.60 14.05
N ASP A 2 87.82 -14.84 13.02
CA ASP A 2 86.83 -13.81 12.66
C ASP A 2 86.74 -13.91 11.11
N THR A 3 85.75 -13.45 10.36
CA THR A 3 85.23 -12.09 10.27
C THR A 3 83.95 -12.12 9.43
N ALA A 4 82.83 -11.72 10.04
CA ALA A 4 81.62 -11.31 9.35
C ALA A 4 81.79 -9.86 8.86
N ALA A 5 81.91 -9.63 7.55
CA ALA A 5 81.76 -8.29 6.95
C ALA A 5 81.70 -8.35 5.40
N SER A 6 80.62 -8.86 4.81
CA SER A 6 80.41 -8.75 3.35
C SER A 6 78.96 -8.44 2.96
N SER A 7 78.29 -7.52 3.68
CA SER A 7 76.93 -7.09 3.33
C SER A 7 76.69 -5.56 3.41
N TYR A 8 77.63 -4.80 4.00
CA TYR A 8 77.44 -3.35 4.21
C TYR A 8 77.95 -2.44 3.07
N GLY A 9 78.65 -2.97 2.05
CA GLY A 9 79.26 -2.16 0.99
C GLY A 9 78.32 -1.71 -0.14
N ILE A 10 77.20 -2.40 -0.35
CA ILE A 10 76.27 -2.15 -1.46
C ILE A 10 75.46 -0.85 -1.22
N PHE A 11 75.22 -0.51 0.06
CA PHE A 11 74.43 0.65 0.48
C PHE A 11 75.21 1.99 0.50
N ASN A 12 76.53 1.98 0.28
CA ASN A 12 77.35 3.20 0.34
C ASN A 12 77.51 3.95 -0.99
N THR A 13 77.05 3.39 -2.11
CA THR A 13 77.10 4.09 -3.42
C THR A 13 75.87 4.98 -3.62
N LEU A 14 76.06 6.18 -4.17
CA LEU A 14 74.97 7.15 -4.42
C LEU A 14 73.84 6.54 -5.28
N LYS A 15 74.20 5.68 -6.25
CA LYS A 15 73.25 4.98 -7.13
C LYS A 15 72.35 4.01 -6.37
N ALA A 16 72.90 3.24 -5.42
CA ALA A 16 72.11 2.28 -4.63
C ALA A 16 71.11 2.97 -3.69
N LYS A 17 71.52 4.09 -3.05
CA LYS A 17 70.60 4.89 -2.21
C LYS A 17 69.44 5.47 -3.02
N LEU A 18 69.71 5.94 -4.23
CA LEU A 18 68.70 6.50 -5.13
C LEU A 18 67.72 5.42 -5.63
N ILE A 19 68.22 4.27 -6.07
CA ILE A 19 67.36 3.14 -6.50
C ILE A 19 66.51 2.62 -5.34
N PHE A 20 67.06 2.54 -4.13
CA PHE A 20 66.31 2.14 -2.95
C PHE A 20 65.17 3.12 -2.64
N ALA A 21 65.45 4.42 -2.64
CA ALA A 21 64.44 5.45 -2.42
C ALA A 21 63.31 5.40 -3.48
N PHE A 22 63.67 5.27 -4.77
CA PHE A 22 62.68 5.15 -5.84
C PHE A 22 61.85 3.85 -5.73
N THR A 23 62.48 2.72 -5.41
CA THR A 23 61.77 1.45 -5.19
C THR A 23 60.82 1.53 -4.00
N LEU A 24 61.25 2.18 -2.90
CA LEU A 24 60.42 2.40 -1.72
C LEU A 24 59.20 3.28 -2.05
N ILE A 25 59.39 4.36 -2.82
CA ILE A 25 58.30 5.21 -3.28
C ILE A 25 57.32 4.41 -4.16
N LEU A 26 57.82 3.60 -5.10
CA LEU A 26 56.98 2.75 -5.95
C LEU A 26 56.18 1.72 -5.14
N LEU A 27 56.79 1.12 -4.11
CA LEU A 27 56.09 0.19 -3.22
C LEU A 27 54.97 0.89 -2.44
N ILE A 28 55.23 2.09 -1.92
CA ILE A 28 54.21 2.89 -1.23
C ILE A 28 53.08 3.26 -2.21
N LEU A 29 53.42 3.68 -3.44
CA LEU A 29 52.45 4.01 -4.46
C LEU A 29 51.57 2.80 -4.82
N ALA A 30 52.18 1.62 -4.96
CA ALA A 30 51.47 0.37 -5.22
C ALA A 30 50.53 -0.01 -4.07
N ALA A 31 50.97 0.15 -2.82
CA ALA A 31 50.15 -0.10 -1.64
C ALA A 31 48.94 0.85 -1.58
N ILE A 32 49.14 2.15 -1.86
CA ILE A 32 48.05 3.14 -1.92
C ILE A 32 47.08 2.81 -3.06
N GLY A 33 47.58 2.43 -4.24
CA GLY A 33 46.75 2.03 -5.37
C GLY A 33 45.91 0.78 -5.04
N PHE A 34 46.49 -0.18 -4.34
CA PHE A 34 45.79 -1.38 -3.90
C PHE A 34 44.71 -1.07 -2.85
N THR A 35 45.00 -0.25 -1.84
CA THR A 35 43.99 0.15 -0.84
C THR A 35 42.89 0.99 -1.46
N ALA A 36 43.21 1.90 -2.39
CA ALA A 36 42.24 2.67 -3.14
C ALA A 36 41.32 1.77 -3.98
N TYR A 37 41.87 0.74 -4.62
CA TYR A 37 41.08 -0.24 -5.37
C TYR A 37 40.11 -1.02 -4.48
N LEU A 38 40.57 -1.52 -3.32
CA LEU A 38 39.71 -2.22 -2.37
C LEU A 38 38.62 -1.31 -1.80
N ALA A 39 38.98 -0.07 -1.43
CA ALA A 39 38.03 0.92 -0.93
C ALA A 39 36.96 1.27 -1.98
N LEU A 40 37.37 1.43 -3.25
CA LEU A 40 36.45 1.72 -4.35
C LEU A 40 35.50 0.56 -4.62
N LYS A 41 35.99 -0.69 -4.57
CA LYS A 41 35.15 -1.88 -4.76
C LYS A 41 34.12 -2.02 -3.63
N SER A 42 34.54 -1.85 -2.37
CA SER A 42 33.63 -1.88 -1.22
C SER A 42 32.59 -0.75 -1.28
N ALA A 43 32.98 0.43 -1.77
CA ALA A 43 32.03 1.53 -1.98
C ALA A 43 31.00 1.19 -3.07
N ASP A 44 31.41 0.63 -4.21
CA ASP A 44 30.50 0.23 -5.29
C ASP A 44 29.45 -0.79 -4.83
N ASP A 45 29.85 -1.82 -4.08
CA ASP A 45 28.93 -2.82 -3.54
C ASP A 45 27.99 -2.21 -2.47
N GLY A 46 28.49 -1.28 -1.64
CA GLY A 46 27.65 -0.51 -0.71
C GLY A 46 26.59 0.33 -1.41
N PHE A 47 26.93 0.98 -2.53
CA PHE A 47 25.97 1.73 -3.34
C PHE A 47 24.92 0.83 -4.01
N LYS A 48 25.29 -0.37 -4.46
CA LYS A 48 24.33 -1.35 -5.02
C LYS A 48 23.30 -1.78 -3.98
N SER A 49 23.77 -2.20 -2.80
CA SER A 49 22.87 -2.61 -1.70
C SER A 49 21.96 -1.47 -1.23
N TYR A 50 22.49 -0.25 -1.09
CA TYR A 50 21.68 0.92 -0.78
C TYR A 50 20.61 1.19 -1.86
N ARG A 51 20.98 1.06 -3.14
CA ARG A 51 20.04 1.26 -4.26
C ARG A 51 18.94 0.21 -4.29
N GLU A 52 19.26 -1.04 -4.01
CA GLU A 52 18.26 -2.11 -3.88
C GLU A 52 17.31 -1.84 -2.71
N LEU A 53 17.84 -1.53 -1.52
CA LEU A 53 17.03 -1.20 -0.35
C LEU A 53 16.11 0.01 -0.58
N ALA A 54 16.63 1.06 -1.24
CA ALA A 54 15.85 2.24 -1.57
C ALA A 54 14.72 1.92 -2.58
N ARG A 55 14.98 1.05 -3.56
CA ARG A 55 13.96 0.60 -4.52
C ARG A 55 12.87 -0.20 -3.81
N ASP A 56 13.26 -1.16 -2.99
CA ASP A 56 12.32 -2.01 -2.24
C ASP A 56 11.48 -1.18 -1.26
N SER A 57 12.09 -0.20 -0.59
CA SER A 57 11.40 0.73 0.31
C SER A 57 10.40 1.62 -0.44
N ASN A 58 10.76 2.13 -1.62
CA ASN A 58 9.85 2.92 -2.45
C ASN A 58 8.67 2.09 -2.96
N LEU A 59 8.91 0.83 -3.38
CA LEU A 59 7.86 -0.08 -3.80
C LEU A 59 6.89 -0.37 -2.65
N ALA A 60 7.41 -0.67 -1.45
CA ALA A 60 6.60 -0.90 -0.26
C ALA A 60 5.79 0.34 0.14
N SER A 61 6.39 1.53 0.11
CA SER A 61 5.70 2.79 0.40
C SER A 61 4.58 3.08 -0.59
N THR A 62 4.82 2.82 -1.87
CA THR A 62 3.83 2.99 -2.94
C THR A 62 2.68 2.00 -2.77
N LEU A 63 2.98 0.73 -2.52
CA LEU A 63 1.99 -0.31 -2.24
C LEU A 63 1.11 0.08 -1.04
N GLN A 64 1.71 0.48 0.07
CA GLN A 64 0.99 0.89 1.29
C GLN A 64 0.10 2.11 1.04
N SER A 65 0.60 3.10 0.30
CA SER A 65 -0.16 4.32 -0.01
C SER A 65 -1.38 4.03 -0.89
N ASN A 66 -1.22 3.20 -1.93
CA ASN A 66 -2.35 2.78 -2.76
C ASN A 66 -3.37 1.96 -1.96
N MET A 67 -2.90 1.03 -1.10
CA MET A 67 -3.80 0.25 -0.24
C MET A 67 -4.55 1.13 0.77
N LEU A 68 -3.92 2.17 1.30
CA LEU A 68 -4.61 3.15 2.13
C LEU A 68 -5.74 3.86 1.36
N MET A 69 -5.48 4.23 0.10
CA MET A 69 -6.50 4.84 -0.75
C MET A 69 -7.63 3.87 -1.10
N VAL A 70 -7.33 2.59 -1.32
CA VAL A 70 -8.35 1.52 -1.43
C VAL A 70 -9.26 1.55 -0.20
N CYS A 71 -8.68 1.49 1.00
CA CYS A 71 -9.44 1.50 2.26
C CYS A 71 -10.27 2.78 2.44
N MET A 72 -9.75 3.95 2.07
CA MET A 72 -10.48 5.21 2.15
C MET A 72 -11.69 5.24 1.21
N ASN A 73 -11.53 4.78 -0.03
CA ASN A 73 -12.63 4.75 -0.99
C ASN A 73 -13.72 3.74 -0.59
N VAL A 74 -13.37 2.59 0.00
CA VAL A 74 -14.38 1.69 0.58
C VAL A 74 -15.17 2.38 1.69
N LYS A 75 -14.47 3.05 2.61
CA LYS A 75 -15.10 3.79 3.71
C LYS A 75 -16.03 4.89 3.18
N ASP A 76 -15.58 5.67 2.21
CA ASP A 76 -16.36 6.75 1.63
C ASP A 76 -17.57 6.20 0.85
N PHE A 77 -17.41 5.09 0.12
CA PHE A 77 -18.53 4.39 -0.52
C PHE A 77 -19.58 3.89 0.49
N LEU A 78 -19.16 3.36 1.64
CA LEU A 78 -20.11 2.93 2.68
C LEU A 78 -20.97 4.10 3.18
N LEU A 79 -20.39 5.29 3.28
CA LEU A 79 -21.10 6.52 3.66
C LEU A 79 -22.02 6.99 2.53
N THR A 80 -21.47 7.24 1.35
CA THR A 80 -22.15 7.97 0.28
C THR A 80 -22.91 7.05 -0.69
N GLY A 81 -22.38 5.86 -0.97
CA GLY A 81 -22.85 4.97 -2.04
C GLY A 81 -22.47 5.46 -3.44
N SER A 82 -21.53 6.39 -3.56
CA SER A 82 -21.20 7.05 -4.82
C SER A 82 -20.40 6.17 -5.78
N ASP A 83 -20.76 6.21 -7.06
CA ASP A 83 -19.99 5.56 -8.14
C ASP A 83 -18.57 6.14 -8.27
N LYS A 84 -18.36 7.39 -7.84
CA LYS A 84 -17.02 8.00 -7.82
C LYS A 84 -16.07 7.17 -6.95
N ASP A 85 -16.54 6.77 -5.78
CA ASP A 85 -15.73 6.05 -4.79
C ASP A 85 -15.44 4.63 -5.30
N ILE A 86 -16.37 4.01 -6.04
CA ILE A 86 -16.14 2.74 -6.74
C ILE A 86 -15.05 2.88 -7.82
N ARG A 87 -15.09 3.94 -8.63
CA ARG A 87 -14.08 4.15 -9.68
C ARG A 87 -12.70 4.39 -9.09
N GLN A 88 -12.60 5.24 -8.07
CA GLN A 88 -11.34 5.53 -7.40
C GLN A 88 -10.81 4.30 -6.66
N TYR A 89 -11.67 3.54 -5.96
CA TYR A 89 -11.32 2.24 -5.40
C TYR A 89 -10.67 1.33 -6.45
N THR A 90 -11.33 1.17 -7.60
CA THR A 90 -10.87 0.25 -8.66
C THR A 90 -9.50 0.68 -9.16
N GLN A 91 -9.32 1.97 -9.44
CA GLN A 91 -8.03 2.52 -9.89
C GLN A 91 -6.89 2.22 -8.91
N TYR A 92 -7.09 2.45 -7.60
CA TYR A 92 -6.04 2.20 -6.60
C TYR A 92 -5.83 0.71 -6.35
N PHE A 93 -6.89 -0.10 -6.41
CA PHE A 93 -6.79 -1.54 -6.23
C PHE A 93 -6.04 -2.21 -7.38
N ASP A 94 -6.28 -1.79 -8.62
CA ASP A 94 -5.55 -2.27 -9.80
C ASP A 94 -4.04 -1.97 -9.69
N GLU A 95 -3.67 -0.82 -9.13
CA GLU A 95 -2.26 -0.49 -8.89
C GLU A 95 -1.64 -1.35 -7.78
N VAL A 96 -2.38 -1.64 -6.70
CA VAL A 96 -1.95 -2.60 -5.66
C VAL A 96 -1.72 -3.98 -6.28
N ASP A 97 -2.68 -4.46 -7.09
CA ASP A 97 -2.58 -5.78 -7.73
C ASP A 97 -1.41 -5.87 -8.71
N ARG A 98 -1.16 -4.78 -9.48
CA ARG A 98 -0.01 -4.66 -10.36
C ARG A 98 1.32 -4.75 -9.59
N LEU A 99 1.45 -4.00 -8.50
CA LEU A 99 2.65 -3.99 -7.66
C LEU A 99 2.88 -5.35 -6.98
N MET A 100 1.82 -6.01 -6.52
CA MET A 100 1.92 -7.36 -5.95
C MET A 100 2.33 -8.41 -6.98
N SER A 101 1.83 -8.29 -8.20
CA SER A 101 2.23 -9.14 -9.33
C SER A 101 3.69 -8.95 -9.73
N GLU A 102 4.20 -7.72 -9.64
CA GLU A 102 5.62 -7.39 -9.84
C GLU A 102 6.48 -7.98 -8.71
N ALA A 103 6.09 -7.76 -7.46
CA ALA A 103 6.78 -8.32 -6.29
C ALA A 103 6.86 -9.86 -6.34
N LYS A 104 5.80 -10.54 -6.78
CA LYS A 104 5.79 -12.00 -6.95
C LYS A 104 6.80 -12.51 -7.98
N LYS A 105 7.13 -11.72 -9.01
CA LYS A 105 8.10 -12.10 -10.05
C LYS A 105 9.55 -11.88 -9.61
N GLU A 106 9.79 -10.86 -8.78
CA GLU A 106 11.14 -10.47 -8.36
C GLU A 106 11.61 -11.20 -7.09
N ILE A 107 10.67 -11.58 -6.22
CA ILE A 107 10.97 -12.23 -4.94
C ILE A 107 11.16 -13.73 -5.15
N ASN A 108 12.39 -14.19 -4.94
CA ASN A 108 12.77 -15.62 -5.06
C ASN A 108 13.03 -16.29 -3.71
N GLU A 109 13.13 -15.52 -2.62
CA GLU A 109 13.35 -16.06 -1.28
C GLU A 109 12.09 -16.80 -0.80
N PRO A 110 12.18 -18.05 -0.33
CA PRO A 110 11.01 -18.87 0.01
C PRO A 110 10.07 -18.24 1.04
N GLU A 111 10.63 -17.67 2.11
CA GLU A 111 9.86 -17.05 3.19
C GLU A 111 9.07 -15.83 2.68
N ARG A 112 9.74 -14.93 1.95
CA ARG A 112 9.10 -13.75 1.34
C ARG A 112 8.08 -14.14 0.27
N THR A 113 8.32 -15.21 -0.48
CA THR A 113 7.38 -15.72 -1.50
C THR A 113 6.08 -16.17 -0.85
N GLN A 114 6.16 -16.83 0.31
CA GLN A 114 4.98 -17.23 1.08
C GLN A 114 4.20 -16.00 1.57
N MET A 115 4.88 -14.99 2.13
CA MET A 115 4.24 -13.74 2.58
C MET A 115 3.53 -13.01 1.44
N VAL A 116 4.18 -12.89 0.27
CA VAL A 116 3.58 -12.28 -0.93
C VAL A 116 2.34 -13.04 -1.38
N SER A 117 2.41 -14.37 -1.36
CA SER A 117 1.27 -15.22 -1.74
C SER A 117 0.08 -15.06 -0.79
N GLN A 118 0.33 -14.96 0.51
CA GLN A 118 -0.69 -14.68 1.52
C GLN A 118 -1.34 -13.30 1.30
N LEU A 119 -0.52 -12.26 1.07
CA LEU A 119 -1.04 -10.92 0.79
C LEU A 119 -1.92 -10.88 -0.46
N ILE A 120 -1.55 -11.60 -1.52
CA ILE A 120 -2.38 -11.70 -2.74
C ILE A 120 -3.74 -12.33 -2.40
N GLN A 121 -3.77 -13.42 -1.63
CA GLN A 121 -5.02 -14.05 -1.20
C GLN A 121 -5.89 -13.11 -0.35
N GLU A 122 -5.29 -12.35 0.57
CA GLU A 122 -6.01 -11.36 1.38
C GLU A 122 -6.60 -10.24 0.52
N LEU A 123 -5.87 -9.77 -0.50
CA LEU A 123 -6.34 -8.75 -1.44
C LEU A 123 -7.51 -9.27 -2.30
N GLU A 124 -7.42 -10.49 -2.81
CA GLU A 124 -8.52 -11.15 -3.54
C GLU A 124 -9.78 -11.24 -2.67
N GLN A 125 -9.63 -11.68 -1.42
CA GLN A 125 -10.73 -11.76 -0.47
C GLN A 125 -11.31 -10.38 -0.15
N TYR A 126 -10.47 -9.35 -0.01
CA TYR A 126 -10.90 -7.99 0.23
C TYR A 126 -11.76 -7.46 -0.92
N ASN A 127 -11.32 -7.66 -2.17
CA ASN A 127 -12.07 -7.24 -3.36
C ASN A 127 -13.38 -8.00 -3.52
N ALA A 128 -13.37 -9.32 -3.31
CA ALA A 128 -14.59 -10.13 -3.32
C ALA A 128 -15.61 -9.63 -2.28
N THR A 129 -15.14 -9.30 -1.07
CA THR A 129 -15.99 -8.75 0.00
C THR A 129 -16.57 -7.38 -0.39
N PHE A 130 -15.76 -6.51 -1.00
CA PHE A 130 -16.25 -5.21 -1.45
C PHE A 130 -17.30 -5.33 -2.56
N ASN A 131 -17.18 -6.32 -3.45
CA ASN A 131 -18.21 -6.62 -4.45
C ASN A 131 -19.56 -7.01 -3.82
N VAL A 132 -19.54 -7.79 -2.74
CA VAL A 132 -20.75 -8.12 -1.96
C VAL A 132 -21.37 -6.85 -1.35
N ILE A 133 -20.55 -5.97 -0.78
CA ILE A 133 -21.01 -4.69 -0.21
C ILE A 133 -21.69 -3.82 -1.27
N LYS A 134 -21.12 -3.71 -2.48
CA LYS A 134 -21.73 -2.99 -3.60
C LYS A 134 -23.11 -3.56 -3.95
N ALA A 135 -23.22 -4.89 -4.03
CA ALA A 135 -24.50 -5.54 -4.32
C ALA A 135 -25.55 -5.26 -3.23
N TYR A 136 -25.17 -5.27 -1.95
CA TYR A 136 -26.07 -4.90 -0.86
C TYR A 136 -26.50 -3.44 -0.90
N ARG A 137 -25.63 -2.52 -1.35
CA ARG A 137 -26.00 -1.11 -1.55
C ARG A 137 -27.10 -0.97 -2.60
N VAL A 138 -26.93 -1.62 -3.75
CA VAL A 138 -27.93 -1.64 -4.84
C VAL A 138 -29.25 -2.21 -4.34
N ARG A 139 -29.22 -3.35 -3.65
CA ARG A 139 -30.44 -3.97 -3.12
C ARG A 139 -31.14 -3.08 -2.10
N ARG A 140 -30.39 -2.42 -1.22
CA ARG A 140 -30.96 -1.47 -0.26
C ARG A 140 -31.65 -0.30 -0.98
N ASP A 141 -31.01 0.26 -1.99
CA ASP A 141 -31.56 1.41 -2.72
C ASP A 141 -32.85 1.02 -3.47
N GLU A 142 -32.91 -0.19 -4.04
CA GLU A 142 -34.15 -0.73 -4.61
C GLU A 142 -35.26 -0.86 -3.56
N LEU A 143 -34.97 -1.41 -2.38
CA LEU A 143 -35.95 -1.56 -1.30
C LEU A 143 -36.45 -0.20 -0.80
N VAL A 144 -35.57 0.79 -0.67
CA VAL A 144 -35.96 2.13 -0.20
C VAL A 144 -36.77 2.85 -1.27
N LEU A 145 -36.26 2.95 -2.50
CA LEU A 145 -36.84 3.78 -3.55
C LEU A 145 -38.11 3.16 -4.14
N ASN A 146 -38.13 1.84 -4.34
CA ASN A 146 -39.20 1.17 -5.08
C ASN A 146 -40.19 0.43 -4.19
N GLN A 147 -39.93 0.31 -2.89
CA GLN A 147 -40.88 -0.29 -1.95
C GLN A 147 -41.24 0.69 -0.84
N LEU A 148 -40.29 1.05 0.02
CA LEU A 148 -40.59 1.83 1.22
C LEU A 148 -41.15 3.22 0.89
N ASN A 149 -40.58 3.90 -0.11
CA ASN A 149 -41.06 5.21 -0.56
C ASN A 149 -42.41 5.17 -1.27
N ILE A 150 -42.91 3.99 -1.65
CA ILE A 150 -44.23 3.81 -2.26
C ILE A 150 -45.25 3.37 -1.20
N ILE A 151 -44.91 2.33 -0.44
CA ILE A 151 -45.79 1.71 0.55
C ILE A 151 -45.97 2.62 1.77
N GLY A 152 -44.92 3.32 2.22
CA GLY A 152 -44.97 4.20 3.38
C GLY A 152 -46.06 5.28 3.26
N PRO A 153 -46.05 6.10 2.19
CA PRO A 153 -47.11 7.09 1.96
C PRO A 153 -48.51 6.48 1.75
N GLN A 154 -48.60 5.27 1.20
CA GLN A 154 -49.90 4.57 1.07
C GLN A 154 -50.47 4.21 2.45
N MET A 155 -49.66 3.59 3.32
CA MET A 155 -50.06 3.28 4.69
C MET A 155 -50.46 4.54 5.47
N GLU A 156 -49.71 5.63 5.31
CA GLU A 156 -50.03 6.92 5.94
C GLU A 156 -51.42 7.42 5.49
N ARG A 157 -51.72 7.36 4.19
CA ARG A 157 -53.03 7.78 3.64
C ARG A 157 -54.16 6.89 4.15
N GLU A 158 -53.98 5.58 4.16
CA GLU A 158 -55.00 4.64 4.66
C GLU A 158 -55.29 4.87 6.14
N LEU A 159 -54.26 5.04 6.97
CA LEU A 159 -54.43 5.38 8.39
C LEU A 159 -55.14 6.74 8.56
N THR A 160 -54.79 7.73 7.74
CA THR A 160 -55.44 9.04 7.76
C THR A 160 -56.92 8.94 7.40
N GLN A 161 -57.28 8.14 6.39
CA GLN A 161 -58.68 7.91 6.01
C GLN A 161 -59.46 7.25 7.14
N ILE A 162 -58.90 6.23 7.79
CA ILE A 162 -59.53 5.57 8.94
C ILE A 162 -59.79 6.58 10.07
N MET A 163 -58.80 7.42 10.39
CA MET A 163 -58.94 8.46 11.42
C MET A 163 -60.03 9.49 11.07
N GLN A 164 -60.06 9.95 9.81
CA GLN A 164 -61.06 10.90 9.34
C GLN A 164 -62.48 10.30 9.36
N SER A 165 -62.63 9.06 8.92
CA SER A 165 -63.91 8.35 8.97
C SER A 165 -64.41 8.14 10.41
N ALA A 166 -63.52 7.82 11.34
CA ALA A 166 -63.88 7.70 12.76
C ALA A 166 -64.32 9.05 13.36
N ALA A 167 -63.59 10.13 13.05
CA ALA A 167 -63.93 11.49 13.50
C ALA A 167 -65.27 11.97 12.94
N GLN A 168 -65.52 11.75 11.65
CA GLN A 168 -66.80 12.06 11.01
C GLN A 168 -67.95 11.27 11.64
N SER A 169 -67.78 9.96 11.84
CA SER A 169 -68.81 9.11 12.46
C SER A 169 -69.21 9.59 13.86
N ASN A 170 -68.23 10.01 14.67
CA ASN A 170 -68.48 10.55 16.02
C ASN A 170 -69.23 11.90 15.97
N ASN A 171 -68.89 12.77 15.03
CA ASN A 171 -69.58 14.05 14.84
C ASN A 171 -71.02 13.87 14.35
N THR A 172 -71.28 12.90 13.46
CA THR A 172 -72.64 12.59 12.98
C THR A 172 -73.52 12.05 14.11
N GLN A 173 -72.98 11.22 15.01
CA GLN A 173 -73.72 10.73 16.18
C GLN A 173 -74.08 11.85 17.16
N LEU A 174 -73.15 12.76 17.45
CA LEU A 174 -73.41 13.93 18.31
C LEU A 174 -74.50 14.84 17.70
N ALA A 175 -74.45 15.11 16.40
CA ALA A 175 -75.44 15.94 15.72
C ALA A 175 -76.84 15.33 15.76
N TYR A 176 -76.96 14.01 15.60
CA TYR A 176 -78.24 13.30 15.74
C TYR A 176 -78.81 13.45 17.15
N LEU A 177 -78.01 13.21 18.19
CA LEU A 177 -78.44 13.31 19.59
C LEU A 177 -78.89 14.72 19.99
N THR A 178 -78.28 15.77 19.44
CA THR A 178 -78.67 17.16 19.73
C THR A 178 -79.87 17.66 18.92
N SER A 179 -80.26 16.94 17.85
CA SER A 179 -81.40 17.30 17.00
C SER A 179 -82.74 16.79 17.54
N ASP A 180 -82.70 15.81 18.44
CA ASP A 180 -83.87 15.21 19.11
C ASP A 180 -84.23 15.91 20.45
N LEU A 181 -83.58 17.05 20.77
CA LEU A 181 -83.88 17.93 21.91
C LEU A 181 -84.62 19.19 21.45
#